data_AF-K2B1I1-F1
#
_entry.id   AF-K2B1I1-F1
#
_cell.length_a   1.000
_cell.length_b   1.000
_cell.length_c   1.000
_cell.angle_alpha   90.00
_cell.angle_beta   90.00
_cell.angle_gamma   90.00
#
_symmetry.space_group_name_H-M   'P 1'
#
loop_
_entity.id
_entity.type
_entity.pdbx_description
1 polymer ?
#
loop_
_entity_poly.entity_id
_entity_poly.type
_entity_poly.pdbx_seq_one_letter_code
_entity_poly.pdbx_strand_id
1 'polypeptide(L)'
;MLNEIQTHEWHAEFSSEIQSLSINTIENGHILFFPRLAFTLLPHEEKFLSSRYSDPKIKNISFNRNTHLLRGVCSEDNICNELTEMMRRFACYAEKLIQNLLSSYSPSLCIGRTSFRPMEISGRISSYRKDDTRLHVD
;
A
#
# COMPACT_ATOMS: atom_id res chain seq x y z
N MET A 1 -0.85 15.83 -13.19
CA MET A 1 -1.42 15.04 -14.32
C MET A 1 -1.16 13.56 -14.05
N LEU A 2 -1.96 12.66 -14.61
CA LEU A 2 -1.91 11.21 -14.36
C LEU A 2 -1.25 10.51 -15.56
N ASN A 3 -0.35 9.57 -15.29
CA ASN A 3 0.34 8.76 -16.29
C ASN A 3 0.03 7.27 -16.04
N GLU A 4 -0.46 6.58 -17.07
CA GLU A 4 -0.85 5.17 -16.94
C GLU A 4 0.29 4.22 -17.29
N ILE A 5 0.50 3.21 -16.45
CA ILE A 5 1.42 2.10 -16.73
C ILE A 5 0.60 0.82 -16.89
N GLN A 6 0.75 0.22 -18.06
CA GLN A 6 0.05 -1.01 -18.41
C GLN A 6 0.86 -2.23 -17.94
N THR A 7 0.67 -2.63 -16.69
CA THR A 7 1.14 -3.92 -16.16
C THR A 7 0.03 -4.61 -15.37
N HIS A 8 0.07 -5.94 -15.35
CA HIS A 8 -0.79 -6.80 -14.55
C HIS A 8 0.00 -7.58 -13.49
N GLU A 9 1.34 -7.48 -13.50
CA GLU A 9 2.23 -8.23 -12.62
C GLU A 9 3.05 -7.30 -11.74
N TRP A 10 3.10 -7.61 -10.45
CA TRP A 10 3.86 -6.83 -9.46
C TRP A 10 5.37 -6.92 -9.63
N HIS A 11 5.85 -7.94 -10.34
CA HIS A 11 7.26 -8.20 -10.59
C HIS A 11 7.64 -8.01 -12.06
N ALA A 12 6.78 -7.35 -12.85
CA ALA A 12 7.05 -7.05 -14.24
C ALA A 12 8.39 -6.31 -14.39
N GLU A 13 9.08 -6.60 -15.48
CA GLU A 13 10.24 -5.84 -15.92
C GLU A 13 9.77 -4.68 -16.82
N PHE A 14 10.44 -3.54 -16.70
CA PHE A 14 10.10 -2.33 -17.45
C PHE A 14 11.29 -1.90 -18.30
N SER A 15 11.01 -1.42 -19.51
CA SER A 15 12.05 -0.88 -20.38
C SER A 15 12.65 0.42 -19.81
N SER A 16 13.85 0.79 -20.25
CA SER A 16 14.52 2.03 -19.86
C SER A 16 13.67 3.27 -20.11
N GLU A 17 12.86 3.27 -21.17
CA GLU A 17 11.99 4.38 -21.54
C GLU A 17 10.86 4.53 -20.52
N ILE A 18 10.23 3.43 -20.12
CA ILE A 18 9.17 3.44 -19.09
C ILE A 18 9.75 3.85 -17.74
N GLN A 19 10.92 3.33 -17.36
CA GLN A 19 11.59 3.71 -16.11
C GLN A 19 11.90 5.21 -16.08
N SER A 20 12.50 5.75 -17.15
CA SER A 20 12.84 7.17 -17.25
C SER A 20 11.60 8.07 -17.23
N LEU A 21 10.54 7.70 -17.95
CA LEU A 21 9.26 8.41 -17.93
C LEU A 21 8.64 8.38 -16.52
N SER A 22 8.71 7.24 -15.84
CA SER A 22 8.12 7.06 -14.51
C SER A 22 8.83 7.92 -13.47
N ILE A 23 10.16 7.94 -13.50
CA ILE A 23 11.00 8.80 -12.67
C ILE A 23 10.64 10.27 -12.91
N ASN A 24 10.64 10.72 -14.17
CA ASN A 24 10.30 12.10 -14.50
C ASN A 24 8.88 12.46 -14.04
N THR A 25 7.93 11.54 -14.19
CA THR A 25 6.54 11.73 -13.75
C THR A 25 6.49 12.03 -12.24
N ILE A 26 7.08 11.18 -11.40
CA ILE A 26 7.01 11.35 -9.94
C ILE A 26 7.83 12.55 -9.46
N GLU A 27 8.98 12.84 -10.07
CA GLU A 27 9.81 14.00 -9.71
C GLU A 27 9.11 15.34 -10.00
N ASN A 28 8.19 15.37 -10.98
CA ASN A 28 7.38 16.55 -11.28
C ASN A 28 6.07 16.61 -10.48
N GLY A 29 5.84 15.70 -9.53
CA GLY A 29 4.62 15.68 -8.70
C GLY A 29 3.39 15.11 -9.40
N HIS A 30 3.58 14.26 -10.43
CA HIS A 30 2.50 13.58 -11.13
C HIS A 30 2.22 12.19 -10.54
N ILE A 31 1.08 11.60 -10.92
CA ILE A 31 0.61 10.31 -10.41
C ILE A 31 0.91 9.21 -11.44
N LEU A 32 1.54 8.12 -10.99
CA LEU A 32 1.61 6.86 -11.73
C LEU A 32 0.38 6.01 -11.40
N PHE A 33 -0.40 5.67 -12.41
CA PHE A 33 -1.63 4.89 -12.29
C PHE A 33 -1.49 3.54 -12.97
N PHE A 34 -1.87 2.47 -12.27
CA PHE A 34 -1.76 1.09 -12.74
C PHE A 34 -3.14 0.44 -12.83
N PRO A 35 -3.90 0.67 -13.93
CA PRO A 35 -5.31 0.27 -14.01
C PRO A 35 -5.55 -1.23 -13.95
N ARG A 36 -4.53 -2.05 -14.23
CA ARG A 36 -4.63 -3.52 -14.33
C ARG A 36 -3.83 -4.27 -13.27
N LEU A 37 -3.22 -3.56 -12.32
CA LEU A 37 -2.37 -4.15 -11.30
C LEU A 37 -3.15 -4.43 -10.02
N ALA A 38 -3.89 -5.54 -10.01
CA ALA A 38 -4.67 -5.95 -8.85
C ALA A 38 -3.78 -6.62 -7.78
N PHE A 39 -4.07 -6.37 -6.51
CA PHE A 39 -3.60 -7.21 -5.41
C PHE A 39 -4.69 -8.23 -5.08
N THR A 40 -4.56 -9.44 -5.62
CA THR A 40 -5.54 -10.51 -5.37
C THR A 40 -5.40 -11.06 -3.96
N LEU A 41 -6.52 -11.13 -3.25
CA LEU A 41 -6.63 -11.77 -1.94
C LEU A 41 -6.70 -13.30 -2.08
N LEU A 42 -6.12 -14.01 -1.13
CA LEU A 42 -6.33 -15.44 -0.97
C LEU A 42 -7.72 -15.68 -0.36
N PRO A 43 -8.35 -16.85 -0.58
CA PRO A 43 -9.71 -17.10 -0.08
C PRO A 43 -9.88 -16.90 1.44
N HIS A 44 -8.86 -17.21 2.24
CA HIS A 44 -8.90 -17.01 3.69
C HIS A 44 -8.68 -15.55 4.12
N GLU A 45 -8.14 -14.70 3.24
CA GLU A 45 -7.88 -13.28 3.49
C GLU A 45 -9.13 -12.41 3.23
N GLU A 46 -10.08 -12.87 2.42
CA GLU A 46 -11.30 -12.10 2.09
C GLU A 46 -12.09 -11.69 3.34
N LYS A 47 -12.05 -12.51 4.39
CA LYS A 47 -12.69 -12.19 5.67
C LYS A 47 -12.21 -10.84 6.22
N PHE A 48 -10.96 -10.43 5.95
CA PHE A 48 -10.38 -9.17 6.43
C PHE A 48 -10.97 -7.92 5.77
N LEU A 49 -11.81 -8.06 4.73
CA LEU A 49 -12.62 -6.98 4.17
C LEU A 49 -13.79 -6.60 5.11
N SER A 50 -13.45 -6.36 6.39
CA SER A 50 -14.39 -6.02 7.43
C SER A 50 -13.71 -5.19 8.51
N SER A 51 -14.39 -4.12 8.92
CA SER A 51 -13.99 -3.23 10.01
C SER A 51 -13.79 -3.94 11.35
N ARG A 52 -14.43 -5.10 11.57
CA ARG A 52 -14.40 -5.83 12.85
C ARG A 52 -13.01 -6.22 13.33
N TYR A 53 -12.05 -6.33 12.40
CA TYR A 53 -10.67 -6.70 12.72
C TYR A 53 -9.80 -5.48 13.08
N SER A 54 -10.27 -4.27 12.82
CA SER A 54 -9.55 -3.04 13.19
C SER A 54 -9.89 -2.63 14.61
N ASP A 55 -8.88 -2.18 15.36
CA ASP A 55 -9.14 -1.48 16.62
C ASP A 55 -9.90 -0.17 16.31
N PRO A 56 -11.07 0.08 16.94
CA PRO A 56 -11.88 1.26 16.65
C PRO A 56 -11.20 2.58 17.00
N LYS A 57 -10.14 2.58 17.81
CA LYS A 57 -9.43 3.79 18.26
C LYS A 57 -8.35 4.27 17.29
N ILE A 58 -8.05 3.50 16.25
CA ILE A 58 -6.93 3.78 15.35
C ILE A 58 -7.39 3.95 13.91
N LYS A 59 -6.56 4.64 13.13
CA LYS A 59 -6.89 5.02 11.76
C LYS A 59 -6.77 3.87 10.76
N ASN A 60 -5.85 2.94 11.02
CA ASN A 60 -5.51 1.85 10.11
C ASN A 60 -4.75 0.76 10.87
N ILE A 61 -4.86 -0.47 10.38
CA ILE A 61 -3.95 -1.55 10.75
C ILE A 61 -2.60 -1.24 10.11
N SER A 62 -1.51 -1.37 10.87
CA SER A 62 -0.15 -1.09 10.37
C SER A 62 0.76 -2.29 10.58
N PHE A 63 1.55 -2.59 9.57
CA PHE A 63 2.59 -3.62 9.61
C PHE A 63 3.95 -2.97 9.36
N ASN A 64 4.93 -3.31 10.19
CA ASN A 64 6.31 -2.91 9.99
C ASN A 64 7.12 -4.13 9.54
N ARG A 65 7.59 -4.13 8.28
CA ARG A 65 8.37 -5.25 7.74
C ARG A 65 9.66 -5.51 8.50
N ASN A 66 10.30 -4.47 9.04
CA ASN A 66 11.63 -4.59 9.66
C ASN A 66 11.52 -5.23 11.05
N THR A 67 10.42 -5.00 11.76
CA THR A 67 10.21 -5.54 13.11
C THR A 67 9.17 -6.67 13.11
N HIS A 68 8.61 -7.02 11.95
CA HIS A 68 7.48 -7.94 11.80
C HIS A 68 6.27 -7.65 12.70
N LEU A 69 6.11 -6.38 13.11
CA LEU A 69 5.11 -6.02 14.12
C LEU A 69 3.83 -5.54 13.42
N LEU A 70 2.75 -6.26 13.68
CA LEU A 70 1.39 -5.84 13.36
C LEU A 70 0.83 -5.00 14.53
N ARG A 71 0.21 -3.87 14.21
CA ARG A 71 -0.48 -3.04 15.19
C ARG A 71 -1.87 -2.71 14.70
N GLY A 72 -2.79 -2.64 15.65
CA GLY A 72 -4.11 -2.13 15.39
C GLY A 72 -5.17 -3.16 15.02
N VAL A 73 -4.97 -4.37 15.51
CA VAL A 73 -5.86 -5.48 15.25
C VAL A 73 -6.56 -5.86 16.55
N CYS A 74 -7.88 -6.03 16.48
CA CYS A 74 -8.68 -6.57 17.58
C CYS A 74 -8.97 -8.04 17.25
N SER A 75 -8.03 -8.95 17.49
CA SER A 75 -8.23 -10.36 17.11
C SER A 75 -7.33 -11.33 17.87
N GLU A 76 -7.71 -12.60 17.82
CA GLU A 76 -6.95 -13.75 18.31
C GLU A 76 -5.67 -13.99 17.47
N ASP A 77 -4.72 -14.73 18.04
CA ASP A 77 -3.38 -14.93 17.47
C ASP A 77 -3.38 -15.46 16.03
N ASN A 78 -4.25 -16.41 15.69
CA ASN A 78 -4.30 -16.97 14.33
C ASN A 78 -4.72 -15.93 13.28
N ILE A 79 -5.66 -15.05 13.63
CA ILE A 79 -6.09 -13.95 12.74
C ILE A 79 -4.95 -12.96 12.54
N CYS A 80 -4.24 -12.63 13.61
CA CYS A 80 -3.08 -11.74 13.55
C CYS A 80 -2.00 -12.29 12.61
N ASN A 81 -1.77 -13.61 12.62
CA ASN A 81 -0.79 -14.26 11.74
C ASN A 81 -1.21 -14.15 10.26
N GLU A 82 -2.44 -14.56 9.92
CA GLU A 82 -2.92 -14.51 8.53
C GLU A 82 -2.93 -13.08 7.97
N LEU A 83 -3.36 -12.10 8.77
CA LEU A 83 -3.35 -10.69 8.37
C LEU A 83 -1.92 -10.13 8.24
N THR A 84 -1.01 -10.55 9.11
CA THR A 84 0.42 -10.22 9.00
C THR A 84 0.97 -10.73 7.68
N GLU A 85 0.67 -11.97 7.30
CA GLU A 85 1.14 -12.57 6.06
C GLU A 85 0.59 -11.86 4.82
N MET A 86 -0.70 -11.50 4.81
CA MET A 86 -1.30 -10.69 3.75
C MET A 86 -0.57 -9.35 3.58
N MET A 87 -0.34 -8.63 4.69
CA MET A 87 0.34 -7.33 4.67
C MET A 87 1.82 -7.45 4.28
N ARG A 88 2.50 -8.51 4.71
CA ARG A 88 3.88 -8.84 4.31
C ARG A 88 3.95 -9.11 2.81
N ARG A 89 3.00 -9.88 2.26
CA ARG A 89 2.90 -10.16 0.82
C ARG A 89 2.74 -8.88 0.01
N PHE A 90 1.83 -7.99 0.43
CA PHE A 90 1.67 -6.68 -0.22
C PHE A 90 2.95 -5.84 -0.15
N ALA A 91 3.63 -5.80 1.02
CA ALA A 91 4.88 -5.06 1.18
C ALA A 91 5.96 -5.54 0.20
N CYS A 92 6.14 -6.86 0.06
CA CYS A 92 7.08 -7.45 -0.89
C CYS A 92 6.72 -7.14 -2.34
N TYR A 93 5.43 -7.21 -2.70
CA TYR A 93 4.97 -6.91 -4.06
C TYR A 93 5.21 -5.44 -4.43
N ALA A 94 4.85 -4.52 -3.53
CA ALA A 94 5.08 -3.09 -3.73
C ALA A 94 6.57 -2.75 -3.83
N GLU A 95 7.40 -3.32 -2.96
CA GLU A 95 8.86 -3.13 -3.02
C GLU A 95 9.41 -3.61 -4.36
N LYS A 96 9.01 -4.80 -4.82
CA LYS A 96 9.52 -5.35 -6.08
C LYS A 96 9.08 -4.53 -7.29
N LEU A 97 7.83 -4.03 -7.29
CA LEU A 97 7.34 -3.13 -8.32
C LEU A 97 8.20 -1.86 -8.39
N ILE A 98 8.44 -1.23 -7.24
CA ILE A 98 9.24 0.00 -7.17
C ILE A 98 10.69 -0.25 -7.58
N GLN A 99 11.30 -1.36 -7.15
CA GLN A 99 12.68 -1.71 -7.55
C GLN A 99 12.81 -1.93 -9.06
N ASN A 100 11.82 -2.56 -9.69
CA ASN A 100 11.85 -2.80 -11.13
C ASN A 100 11.53 -1.53 -11.93
N LEU A 101 10.61 -0.69 -11.45
CA LEU A 101 10.15 0.49 -12.18
C LEU A 101 11.04 1.71 -11.98
N LEU A 102 11.57 1.89 -10.78
CA LEU A 102 12.41 3.01 -10.37
C LEU A 102 13.81 2.50 -10.03
N SER A 103 14.38 1.74 -10.95
CA SER A 103 15.61 0.94 -10.75
C SER A 103 16.76 1.76 -10.16
N SER A 104 16.95 3.00 -10.61
CA SER A 104 17.98 3.93 -10.14
C SER A 104 17.87 4.30 -8.65
N TYR A 105 16.66 4.29 -8.07
CA TYR A 105 16.46 4.57 -6.64
C TYR A 105 16.54 3.33 -5.76
N SER A 106 16.55 2.12 -6.32
CA SER A 106 16.57 0.86 -5.56
C SER A 106 17.64 0.83 -4.45
N PRO A 107 18.89 1.27 -4.68
CA PRO A 107 19.92 1.24 -3.63
C PRO A 107 19.63 2.17 -2.44
N SER A 108 18.79 3.19 -2.64
CA SER A 108 18.46 4.21 -1.63
C SER A 108 17.03 4.10 -1.11
N LEU A 109 16.29 3.06 -1.52
CA LEU A 109 14.88 2.90 -1.17
C LEU A 109 14.72 2.53 0.30
N CYS A 110 14.13 3.44 1.07
CA CYS A 110 13.75 3.22 2.47
C CYS A 110 12.28 2.79 2.56
N ILE A 111 12.02 1.50 2.77
CA ILE A 111 10.65 1.00 2.90
C ILE A 111 10.05 1.38 4.26
N GLY A 112 8.90 2.06 4.20
CA GLY A 112 8.10 2.44 5.37
C GLY A 112 7.18 1.32 5.87
N ARG A 113 6.14 1.71 6.60
CA ARG A 113 5.10 0.78 7.10
C ARG A 113 4.06 0.49 6.02
N THR A 114 3.52 -0.72 6.05
CA THR A 114 2.34 -1.10 5.27
C THR A 114 1.08 -0.76 6.04
N SER A 115 0.06 -0.25 5.36
CA SER A 115 -1.22 0.16 5.94
C SER A 115 -2.37 -0.63 5.32
N PHE A 116 -3.25 -1.18 6.15
CA PHE A 116 -4.50 -1.80 5.72
C PHE A 116 -5.68 -1.02 6.31
N ARG A 117 -6.63 -0.63 5.45
CA ARG A 117 -7.73 0.31 5.78
C ARG A 117 -9.09 -0.29 5.40
N PRO A 118 -9.64 -1.24 6.17
CA PRO A 118 -10.93 -1.90 5.86
C PRO A 118 -12.16 -1.06 6.26
N MET A 119 -11.95 0.17 6.74
CA MET A 119 -12.99 1.08 7.21
C MET A 119 -13.46 1.98 6.05
N GLU A 120 -14.77 2.19 5.90
CA GLU A 120 -15.35 3.14 4.93
C GLU A 120 -14.81 4.55 5.16
N ILE A 121 -14.52 5.30 4.08
CA ILE A 121 -13.98 6.67 4.14
C ILE A 121 -15.12 7.68 4.25
N SER A 122 -16.20 7.48 3.51
CA SER A 122 -17.35 8.38 3.52
C SER A 122 -17.97 8.48 4.91
N GLY A 123 -18.29 9.70 5.34
CA GLY A 123 -18.93 9.96 6.64
C GLY A 123 -18.00 9.90 7.86
N ARG A 124 -16.68 9.73 7.69
CA ARG A 124 -15.74 9.80 8.81
C ARG A 124 -15.69 11.20 9.40
N ILE A 125 -15.83 11.28 10.73
CA ILE A 125 -15.66 12.52 11.49
C ILE A 125 -14.24 12.55 12.04
N SER A 126 -13.45 13.52 11.62
CA SER A 126 -12.12 13.80 12.17
C SER A 126 -11.94 15.30 12.39
N SER A 127 -10.91 15.69 13.14
CA SER A 127 -10.54 17.10 13.23
C SER A 127 -10.03 17.59 11.87
N TYR A 128 -10.15 18.89 11.59
CA TYR A 128 -9.74 19.44 10.29
C TYR A 128 -8.28 19.15 9.89
N ARG A 129 -7.37 18.96 10.88
CA ARG A 129 -5.97 18.58 10.64
C ARG A 129 -5.77 17.09 10.31
N LYS A 130 -6.80 16.27 10.51
CA LYS A 130 -6.80 14.80 10.32
C LYS A 130 -7.85 14.40 9.27
N ASP A 131 -8.33 15.36 8.49
CA ASP A 131 -9.42 15.21 7.52
C ASP A 131 -8.82 15.09 6.12
N ASP A 132 -8.56 13.84 5.72
CA ASP A 132 -7.94 13.51 4.45
C ASP A 132 -8.87 13.78 3.24
N THR A 133 -10.13 14.22 3.47
CA THR A 133 -11.02 14.70 2.40
C THR A 133 -10.64 16.10 1.89
N ARG A 134 -9.80 16.82 2.64
CA ARG A 134 -9.26 18.12 2.27
C ARG A 134 -7.96 17.94 1.51
N LEU A 135 -7.66 18.83 0.57
CA LEU A 135 -6.36 18.83 -0.11
C LEU A 135 -5.23 19.09 0.91
N HIS A 136 -4.24 18.21 0.95
CA HIS A 136 -3.08 18.32 1.81
C HIS A 136 -1.88 17.59 1.19
N VAL A 137 -0.71 17.77 1.79
CA VAL A 137 0.46 16.91 1.61
C VAL A 137 0.68 16.15 2.91
N ASP A 138 1.17 14.92 2.82
CA ASP A 138 1.53 14.08 3.97
C ASP A 138 2.80 14.58 4.69
#